data_AF-A0A0B6YJD2-F1
#
_entry.id   AF-A0A0B6YJD2-F1
#
_cell.length_a   1.000
_cell.length_b   1.000
_cell.length_c   1.000
_cell.angle_alpha   90.00
_cell.angle_beta   90.00
_cell.angle_gamma   90.00
#
_symmetry.space_group_name_H-M   'P 1'
#
loop_
_entity.id
_entity.type
_entity.pdbx_description
1 polymer ?
#
loop_
_entity_poly.entity_id
_entity_poly.type
_entity_poly.pdbx_seq_one_letter_code
_entity_poly.pdbx_strand_id
1 'polypeptide(L)'
;EKHNSATRINSFSYGDILDGSINYVQANHKGVEPVKDDFEFYATDGKLNSDLRIMKITIVSANDETPDLMLNDFTVLEGGSMVIGPSMLDAIDMDMPKDQLKITISQPPAHGKIVML
;
A
#
# COMPACT_ATOMS: atom_id res chain seq x y z
N GLU A 1 -0.61 11.00 -5.97
CA GLU A 1 -1.74 10.04 -5.93
C GLU A 1 -1.24 8.68 -6.38
N LYS A 2 -1.54 7.63 -5.63
CA LYS A 2 -1.17 6.23 -5.94
C LYS A 2 -1.96 5.63 -7.11
N HIS A 3 -3.06 6.29 -7.48
CA HIS A 3 -3.85 5.98 -8.68
C HIS A 3 -4.23 7.27 -9.41
N ASN A 4 -3.91 7.35 -10.70
CA ASN A 4 -4.52 8.33 -11.60
C ASN A 4 -5.03 7.63 -12.87
N SER A 5 -6.02 8.22 -13.54
CA SER A 5 -6.52 7.74 -14.83
C SER A 5 -5.62 8.16 -16.01
N ALA A 6 -4.40 8.63 -15.73
CA ALA A 6 -3.51 9.13 -16.77
C ALA A 6 -2.85 7.97 -17.52
N THR A 7 -2.57 8.20 -18.79
CA THR A 7 -1.88 7.22 -19.62
C THR A 7 -0.40 7.18 -19.27
N ARG A 8 0.16 5.99 -19.06
CA ARG A 8 1.61 5.81 -18.92
C ARG A 8 2.30 6.23 -20.21
N ILE A 9 3.22 7.17 -20.11
CA ILE A 9 4.02 7.68 -21.22
C ILE A 9 5.47 7.19 -21.13
N ASN A 10 6.17 7.19 -22.25
CA ASN A 10 7.60 6.87 -22.35
C ASN A 10 8.44 8.04 -22.89
N SER A 11 7.80 9.13 -23.27
CA SER A 11 8.41 10.36 -23.76
C SER A 11 7.45 11.52 -23.56
N PHE A 12 8.02 12.72 -23.38
CA PHE A 12 7.29 13.98 -23.29
C PHE A 12 8.20 15.11 -23.78
N SER A 13 7.60 16.24 -24.15
CA SER A 13 8.29 17.44 -24.59
C SER A 13 8.66 18.34 -23.41
N TYR A 14 9.56 19.30 -23.64
CA TYR A 14 9.82 20.36 -22.67
C TYR A 14 8.58 21.23 -22.40
N GLY A 15 7.70 21.39 -23.39
CA GLY A 15 6.42 22.08 -23.23
C GLY A 15 5.52 21.39 -22.21
N ASP A 16 5.43 20.06 -22.26
CA ASP A 16 4.61 19.29 -21.29
C ASP A 16 5.08 19.48 -19.84
N ILE A 17 6.38 19.71 -19.63
CA ILE A 17 6.94 20.04 -18.31
C ILE A 17 6.48 21.44 -17.87
N LEU A 18 6.60 22.43 -18.77
CA LEU A 18 6.22 23.81 -18.47
C LEU A 18 4.72 23.95 -18.20
N ASP A 19 3.90 23.16 -18.90
CA ASP A 19 2.45 23.15 -18.75
C ASP A 19 1.99 22.35 -17.52
N GLY A 20 2.89 21.66 -16.81
CA GLY A 20 2.55 20.83 -15.66
C GLY A 20 1.75 19.56 -16.02
N SER A 21 1.81 19.14 -17.30
CA SER A 21 1.04 18.00 -17.82
C SER A 21 1.60 16.64 -17.40
N ILE A 22 2.81 16.61 -16.81
CA ILE A 22 3.50 15.39 -16.41
C ILE A 22 3.41 15.20 -14.90
N ASN A 23 2.98 14.02 -14.48
CA ASN A 23 2.89 13.65 -13.07
C ASN A 23 3.56 12.30 -12.83
N TYR A 24 4.28 12.20 -11.71
CA TYR A 24 4.74 10.91 -11.21
C TYR A 24 3.56 10.18 -10.53
N VAL A 25 3.44 8.89 -10.81
CA VAL A 25 2.45 8.00 -10.18
C VAL A 25 3.17 6.75 -9.74
N GLN A 26 3.03 6.43 -8.46
CA GLN A 26 3.54 5.20 -7.89
C GLN A 26 2.67 4.03 -8.36
N ALA A 27 3.11 3.30 -9.37
CA ALA A 27 2.30 2.24 -9.98
C ALA A 27 2.21 0.96 -9.14
N ASN A 28 3.21 0.67 -8.31
CA ASN A 28 3.28 -0.55 -7.51
C ASN A 28 3.39 -0.22 -6.01
N HIS A 29 2.24 -0.15 -5.34
CA HIS A 29 2.13 0.13 -3.90
C HIS A 29 1.25 -0.89 -3.16
N LYS A 30 0.43 -1.68 -3.88
CA LYS A 30 -0.45 -2.65 -3.21
C LYS A 30 0.38 -3.80 -2.65
N GLY A 31 0.34 -3.95 -1.33
CA GLY A 31 1.12 -4.98 -0.62
C GLY A 31 2.61 -4.69 -0.50
N VAL A 32 3.04 -3.46 -0.81
CA VAL A 32 4.43 -3.00 -0.65
C VAL A 32 4.45 -1.50 -0.39
N GLU A 33 5.21 -1.04 0.60
CA GLU A 33 5.34 0.39 0.92
C GLU A 33 6.74 0.91 0.51
N PRO A 34 6.98 1.18 -0.79
CA PRO A 34 8.28 1.62 -1.26
C PRO A 34 8.56 3.06 -0.84
N VAL A 35 9.75 3.28 -0.28
CA VAL A 35 10.23 4.60 0.14
C VAL A 35 11.12 5.28 -0.90
N LYS A 36 11.46 4.56 -1.98
CA LYS A 36 12.34 5.00 -3.06
C LYS A 36 11.89 4.43 -4.39
N ASP A 37 12.11 5.20 -5.44
CA ASP A 37 11.93 4.79 -6.83
C ASP A 37 12.97 5.50 -7.70
N ASP A 38 13.21 4.99 -8.90
CA ASP A 38 14.10 5.63 -9.87
C ASP A 38 13.72 5.28 -11.31
N PHE A 39 14.10 6.17 -12.22
CA PHE A 39 13.99 5.91 -13.64
C PHE A 39 15.13 6.57 -14.41
N GLU A 40 15.43 6.00 -15.57
CA GLU A 40 16.45 6.51 -16.48
C GLU A 40 15.82 7.35 -17.59
N PHE A 41 16.48 8.45 -17.95
CA PHE A 41 16.03 9.32 -19.03
C PHE A 41 17.21 9.95 -19.78
N TYR A 42 16.95 10.38 -21.00
CA TYR A 42 17.86 11.19 -21.81
C TYR A 42 17.06 12.28 -22.52
N ALA A 43 17.73 13.36 -22.91
CA ALA A 43 17.14 14.40 -23.74
C ALA A 43 17.57 14.22 -25.20
N THR A 44 16.70 14.57 -26.15
CA THR A 44 17.01 14.54 -27.58
C THR A 44 16.45 15.78 -28.27
N ASP A 45 17.19 16.30 -29.24
CA ASP A 45 16.73 17.33 -30.17
C ASP A 45 16.17 16.75 -31.47
N GLY A 46 16.02 15.42 -31.53
CA GLY A 46 15.61 14.65 -32.71
C GLY A 46 16.76 14.24 -33.63
N LYS A 47 18.00 14.69 -33.38
CA LYS A 47 19.21 14.30 -34.11
C LYS A 47 20.25 13.64 -33.20
N LEU A 48 20.48 14.23 -32.04
CA LEU A 48 21.44 13.76 -31.05
C LEU A 48 20.73 13.48 -29.73
N ASN A 49 21.25 12.49 -29.02
CA ASN A 49 20.80 12.13 -27.67
C ASN A 49 21.87 12.55 -26.67
N SER A 50 21.44 13.04 -25.52
CA SER A 50 22.33 13.19 -24.38
C SER A 50 22.73 11.84 -23.81
N ASP A 51 23.70 11.85 -22.88
CA ASP A 51 23.92 10.71 -22.00
C ASP A 51 22.64 10.35 -21.23
N LEU A 52 22.54 9.07 -20.86
CA LEU A 52 21.53 8.58 -19.93
C LEU A 52 21.80 9.13 -18.52
N ARG A 53 20.72 9.54 -17.84
CA ARG A 53 20.73 10.07 -16.48
C ARG A 53 19.67 9.35 -15.65
N ILE A 54 19.96 9.15 -14.36
CA ILE A 54 19.04 8.54 -13.40
C ILE A 54 18.36 9.65 -12.61
N MET A 55 17.03 9.65 -12.61
CA MET A 55 16.22 10.44 -11.68
C MET A 55 15.87 9.60 -10.47
N LYS A 56 16.21 10.07 -9.27
CA LYS A 56 15.87 9.41 -8.00
C LYS A 56 14.66 10.07 -7.37
N ILE A 57 13.71 9.27 -6.92
CA ILE A 57 12.48 9.71 -6.28
C ILE A 57 12.50 9.24 -4.83
N THR A 58 12.26 10.16 -3.90
CA THR A 58 12.02 9.85 -2.49
C THR A 58 10.52 9.86 -2.27
N ILE A 59 9.98 8.73 -1.81
CA ILE A 59 8.55 8.58 -1.53
C ILE A 59 8.38 8.80 -0.02
N VAL A 60 7.51 9.73 0.34
CA VAL A 60 7.13 9.97 1.72
C VAL A 60 5.96 9.05 2.05
N SER A 61 6.15 8.16 3.02
CA SER A 61 5.09 7.25 3.47
C SER A 61 3.88 8.01 3.99
N ALA A 62 2.70 7.47 3.69
CA ALA A 62 1.41 7.96 4.15
C ALA A 62 0.62 6.77 4.70
N ASN A 63 -0.37 7.04 5.55
CA ASN A 63 -1.32 6.01 5.98
C ASN A 63 -2.41 5.90 4.91
N ASP A 64 -2.18 5.06 3.92
CA ASP A 64 -3.03 4.90 2.75
C ASP A 64 -3.20 3.44 2.28
N GLU A 65 -2.59 2.49 2.97
CA GLU A 65 -2.98 1.09 2.89
C GLU A 65 -4.10 0.81 3.92
N THR A 66 -4.93 -0.21 3.67
CA THR A 66 -5.99 -0.61 4.60
C THR A 66 -5.57 -1.90 5.29
N PRO A 67 -5.80 -2.06 6.60
CA PRO A 67 -5.46 -3.30 7.29
C PRO A 67 -6.18 -4.49 6.66
N ASP A 68 -5.43 -5.56 6.38
CA ASP A 68 -5.95 -6.83 5.93
C ASP A 68 -6.24 -7.74 7.13
N LEU A 69 -7.44 -8.29 7.19
CA LEU A 69 -7.94 -9.07 8.32
C LEU A 69 -7.99 -10.55 7.94
N MET A 70 -7.18 -11.37 8.61
CA MET A 70 -7.30 -12.81 8.54
C MET A 70 -8.22 -13.30 9.67
N LEU A 71 -9.37 -13.86 9.29
CA LEU A 71 -10.31 -14.49 10.21
C LEU A 71 -10.64 -15.90 9.71
N ASN A 72 -10.30 -16.89 10.51
CA ASN A 72 -10.67 -18.28 10.26
C ASN A 72 -11.85 -18.69 11.14
N ASP A 73 -12.73 -19.51 10.58
CA ASP A 73 -13.84 -20.09 11.31
C ASP A 73 -13.36 -21.00 12.43
N PHE A 74 -14.10 -21.00 13.54
CA PHE A 74 -13.83 -21.87 14.67
C PHE A 74 -15.12 -22.24 15.39
N THR A 75 -15.11 -23.40 16.06
CA THR A 75 -16.27 -23.92 16.80
C THR A 75 -15.88 -24.23 18.22
N VAL A 76 -16.73 -23.82 19.17
CA VAL A 76 -16.59 -24.16 20.59
C VAL A 76 -17.84 -24.93 21.01
N LEU A 77 -17.64 -26.11 21.59
CA LEU A 77 -18.74 -26.90 22.15
C LEU A 77 -19.27 -26.24 23.42
N GLU A 78 -20.55 -26.45 23.72
CA GLU A 78 -21.17 -25.95 24.96
C GLU A 78 -20.38 -26.42 26.20
N GLY A 79 -20.14 -25.50 27.14
CA GLY A 79 -19.30 -25.74 28.33
C GLY A 79 -17.79 -25.74 28.05
N GLY A 80 -17.37 -25.70 26.78
CA GLY A 80 -15.98 -25.60 26.36
C GLY A 80 -15.44 -24.16 26.40
N SER A 81 -14.13 -24.05 26.20
CA SER A 81 -13.44 -22.78 26.01
C SER A 81 -12.30 -22.94 25.01
N MET A 82 -11.93 -21.84 24.35
CA MET A 82 -10.87 -21.81 23.37
C MET A 82 -10.21 -20.44 23.36
N VAL A 83 -8.89 -20.42 23.15
CA VAL A 83 -8.12 -19.19 23.01
C VAL A 83 -8.10 -18.79 21.53
N ILE A 84 -8.49 -17.56 21.24
CA ILE A 84 -8.36 -16.97 19.90
C ILE A 84 -6.90 -16.50 19.76
N GLY A 85 -6.13 -17.23 18.96
CA GLY A 85 -4.73 -16.90 18.65
C GLY A 85 -4.54 -16.39 17.22
N PRO A 86 -3.29 -16.06 16.82
CA PRO A 86 -2.96 -15.54 15.49
C PRO A 86 -3.36 -16.46 14.33
N SER A 87 -3.46 -17.78 14.58
CA SER A 87 -3.94 -18.72 13.57
C SER A 87 -5.45 -18.61 13.28
N MET A 88 -6.21 -17.95 14.15
CA MET A 88 -7.66 -17.76 14.02
C MET A 88 -8.02 -16.33 13.66
N LEU A 89 -7.32 -15.37 14.26
CA LEU A 89 -7.55 -13.94 14.08
C LEU A 89 -6.21 -13.23 14.04
N ASP A 90 -5.90 -12.62 12.92
CA ASP A 90 -4.73 -11.76 12.75
C ASP A 90 -5.08 -10.58 11.87
N ALA A 91 -4.32 -9.50 11.99
CA ALA A 91 -4.46 -8.34 11.13
C ALA A 91 -3.07 -7.82 10.76
N ILE A 92 -2.88 -7.52 9.48
CA ILE A 92 -1.64 -6.96 8.97
C ILE A 92 -1.92 -5.63 8.29
N ASP A 93 -0.99 -4.71 8.45
CA ASP A 93 -1.00 -3.43 7.76
C ASP A 93 0.42 -3.17 7.24
N MET A 94 0.49 -2.67 6.01
CA MET A 94 1.73 -2.53 5.27
C MET A 94 2.34 -1.13 5.36
N ASP A 95 1.65 -0.19 6.01
CA ASP A 95 2.15 1.16 6.23
C ASP A 95 3.47 1.15 7.01
N MET A 96 4.31 2.13 6.71
CA MET A 96 5.60 2.35 7.36
C MET A 96 5.69 3.79 7.88
N PRO A 97 6.04 4.01 9.17
CA PRO A 97 6.29 3.00 10.20
C PRO A 97 5.01 2.22 10.56
N LYS A 98 5.17 1.01 11.12
CA LYS A 98 4.03 0.19 11.53
C LYS A 98 3.23 0.88 12.64
N ASP A 99 1.93 1.01 12.41
CA ASP A 99 0.97 1.49 13.39
C ASP A 99 0.44 0.37 14.30
N GLN A 100 -0.15 0.75 15.44
CA GLN A 100 -0.82 -0.19 16.32
C GLN A 100 -2.20 -0.54 15.77
N LEU A 101 -2.41 -1.81 15.41
CA LEU A 101 -3.71 -2.31 15.01
C LEU A 101 -4.58 -2.64 16.23
N LYS A 102 -5.86 -2.25 16.15
CA LYS A 102 -6.86 -2.54 17.18
C LYS A 102 -8.05 -3.27 16.56
N ILE A 103 -8.28 -4.49 17.02
CA ILE A 103 -9.44 -5.29 16.64
C ILE A 103 -10.56 -5.09 17.66
N THR A 104 -11.78 -4.86 17.20
CA THR A 104 -12.96 -4.68 18.05
C THR A 104 -14.10 -5.57 17.60
N ILE A 105 -14.81 -6.15 18.57
CA ILE A 105 -16.01 -6.93 18.32
C ILE A 105 -17.18 -5.94 18.19
N SER A 106 -17.68 -5.76 16.97
CA SER A 106 -18.83 -4.89 16.70
C SER A 106 -20.14 -5.50 17.18
N GLN A 107 -20.27 -6.82 17.06
CA GLN A 107 -21.42 -7.59 17.52
C GLN A 107 -20.95 -8.79 18.35
N PRO A 108 -21.35 -8.88 19.64
CA PRO A 108 -21.03 -10.04 20.46
C PRO A 108 -21.79 -11.30 20.00
N PRO A 109 -21.27 -12.51 20.32
CA PRO A 109 -21.93 -13.74 19.93
C PRO A 109 -23.28 -13.92 20.65
N ALA A 110 -24.23 -14.56 19.98
CA ALA A 110 -25.56 -14.86 20.55
C ALA A 110 -25.50 -15.87 21.71
N HIS A 111 -24.49 -16.76 21.71
CA HIS A 111 -24.25 -17.77 22.73
C HIS A 111 -22.78 -17.75 23.17
N GLY A 112 -22.55 -18.02 24.46
CA GLY A 112 -21.22 -17.93 25.06
C GLY A 112 -20.78 -16.50 25.35
N LYS A 113 -19.50 -16.31 25.65
CA LYS A 113 -18.88 -15.00 25.91
C LYS A 113 -17.47 -14.98 25.34
N ILE A 114 -17.10 -13.85 24.72
CA ILE A 114 -15.71 -13.55 24.42
C ILE A 114 -15.16 -12.74 25.58
N VAL A 115 -14.02 -13.17 26.12
CA VAL A 115 -13.34 -12.50 27.23
C VAL A 115 -11.91 -12.18 26.82
N MET A 116 -11.44 -10.98 27.16
CA MET A 116 -10.01 -10.67 27.13
C MET A 116 -9.38 -11.24 28.40
N LEU A 117 -8.32 -12.02 28.23
CA LEU A 117 -7.48 -12.51 29.33
C LEU A 117 -6.52 -11.41 29.80
#